data_AF-A0A533YIE8-F1
#
_entry.id   AF-A0A533YIE8-F1
#
_cell.length_a   1.000
_cell.length_b   1.000
_cell.length_c   1.000
_cell.angle_alpha   90.00
_cell.angle_beta   90.00
_cell.angle_gamma   90.00
#
_symmetry.space_group_name_H-M   'P 1'
#
loop_
_entity.id
_entity.type
_entity.pdbx_description
1 polymer ?
#
loop_
_entity_poly.entity_id
_entity_poly.type
_entity_poly.pdbx_seq_one_letter_code
_entity_poly.pdbx_strand_id
1 'polypeptide(L)'
;MVRRELDGVRKVVFVLLSACLMGLFGQACQGPTQPAGIVCGSCENQDRIVRLQPFNGDSHQDGLRGFTHPFLLSPEDWKHILKSIRVQSRNEVFLFFTTKGPVEPAFTEDEIDYLSATLSRVFAQARPDERVVFALSRHRSSDLTEITTGGWFVNGSSLHLVLANYRYAVTMPTVRALLWQDPLWTKAGPFYDLAPGEHQTVVEEEGSPRRLFSPSLPSLSIAYKQLLLGELAPQLTGRKYAAPGQLSPPPDQTSPASLSIEERLQMLTRLKDQGLITEEEYRNKKKQLLDQF
;
A
#
# COMPACT_ATOMS: atom_id res chain seq x y z
N MET A 1 -18.93 57.47 -44.99
CA MET A 1 -18.94 57.09 -43.56
C MET A 1 -20.23 56.33 -43.34
N VAL A 2 -20.32 55.01 -43.35
CA VAL A 2 -20.16 54.11 -42.18
C VAL A 2 -19.92 52.65 -42.67
N ARG A 3 -20.05 52.38 -43.98
CA ARG A 3 -20.09 51.00 -44.53
C ARG A 3 -18.73 50.35 -44.81
N ARG A 4 -17.63 51.13 -44.85
CA ARG A 4 -16.26 50.60 -45.13
C ARG A 4 -15.50 50.14 -43.88
N GLU A 5 -15.92 50.55 -42.69
CA GLU A 5 -15.26 50.13 -41.44
C GLU A 5 -15.74 48.78 -40.90
N LEU A 6 -16.99 48.37 -41.19
CA LEU A 6 -17.52 47.10 -40.71
C LEU A 6 -16.87 45.86 -41.37
N ASP A 7 -16.34 45.99 -42.59
CA ASP A 7 -15.68 44.88 -43.30
C ASP A 7 -14.25 44.62 -42.79
N GLY A 8 -13.57 45.64 -42.28
CA GLY A 8 -12.25 45.50 -41.65
C GLY A 8 -12.34 44.74 -40.32
N VAL A 9 -13.33 45.10 -39.49
CA VAL A 9 -13.56 44.46 -38.19
C VAL A 9 -14.03 43.02 -38.35
N ARG A 10 -14.91 42.70 -39.32
CA ARG A 10 -15.31 41.31 -39.60
C ARG A 10 -14.15 40.43 -40.04
N LYS A 11 -13.21 40.93 -40.83
CA LYS A 11 -12.03 40.17 -41.26
C LYS A 11 -11.02 39.94 -40.13
N VAL A 12 -10.80 40.93 -39.27
CA VAL A 12 -9.91 40.79 -38.10
C VAL A 12 -10.49 39.84 -37.05
N VAL A 13 -11.81 39.89 -36.82
CA VAL A 13 -12.50 38.97 -35.90
C VAL A 13 -12.50 37.53 -36.44
N PHE A 14 -12.66 37.33 -37.75
CA PHE A 14 -12.58 35.98 -38.35
C PHE A 14 -11.18 35.37 -38.31
N VAL A 15 -10.13 36.19 -38.52
CA VAL A 15 -8.74 35.73 -38.43
C VAL A 15 -8.34 35.43 -36.97
N LEU A 16 -8.82 36.22 -35.99
CA LEU A 16 -8.58 35.94 -34.57
C LEU A 16 -9.37 34.73 -34.06
N LEU A 17 -10.60 34.49 -34.54
CA LEU A 17 -11.34 33.26 -34.22
C LEU A 17 -10.73 32.01 -34.88
N SER A 18 -10.16 32.14 -36.08
CA SER A 18 -9.45 31.03 -36.74
C SER A 18 -8.09 30.72 -36.10
N ALA A 19 -7.38 31.73 -35.58
CA ALA A 19 -6.13 31.56 -34.85
C ALA A 19 -6.34 31.00 -33.42
N CYS A 20 -7.49 31.26 -32.79
CA CYS A 20 -7.83 30.70 -31.48
C CYS A 20 -8.32 29.23 -31.57
N LEU A 21 -8.80 28.78 -32.74
CA LEU A 21 -9.23 27.40 -32.95
C LEU A 21 -8.09 26.43 -33.35
N MET A 22 -6.91 26.94 -33.74
CA MET A 22 -5.75 26.09 -34.06
C MET A 22 -4.80 25.83 -32.88
N GLY A 23 -5.07 26.40 -31.70
CA GLY A 23 -4.25 26.23 -30.49
C GLY A 23 -4.69 25.13 -29.53
N LEU A 24 -5.67 24.28 -29.89
CA LEU A 24 -6.29 23.29 -29.01
C LEU A 24 -6.05 21.82 -29.42
N PHE A 25 -5.07 21.54 -30.27
CA PHE A 25 -4.58 20.17 -30.52
C PHE A 25 -3.20 19.95 -29.90
N GLY A 26 -3.04 20.37 -28.64
CA GLY A 26 -2.04 19.76 -27.77
C GLY A 26 -2.57 18.38 -27.38
N GLN A 27 -2.39 17.38 -28.26
CA GLN A 27 -2.60 15.99 -27.87
C GLN A 27 -1.60 15.69 -26.76
N ALA A 28 -2.08 15.68 -25.51
CA ALA A 28 -1.45 14.92 -24.46
C ALA A 28 -1.54 13.45 -24.88
N CYS A 29 -0.51 12.97 -25.58
CA CYS A 29 -0.29 11.55 -25.75
C CYS A 29 0.05 10.98 -24.37
N GLN A 30 -0.97 10.73 -23.54
CA GLN A 30 -0.87 9.65 -22.57
C GLN A 30 -0.81 8.38 -23.40
N GLY A 31 0.42 7.96 -23.73
CA GLY A 31 0.66 6.70 -24.40
C GLY A 31 0.01 5.57 -23.58
N PRO A 32 -0.50 4.51 -24.22
CA PRO A 32 -1.09 3.40 -23.51
C PRO A 32 -0.11 2.87 -22.47
N THR A 33 -0.57 2.74 -21.21
CA THR A 33 0.17 2.03 -20.15
C THR A 33 0.61 0.70 -20.72
N GLN A 34 1.92 0.50 -20.89
CA GLN A 34 2.40 -0.76 -21.44
C GLN A 34 1.98 -1.90 -20.51
N PRO A 35 1.37 -2.96 -21.04
CA PRO A 35 0.90 -4.07 -20.22
C PRO A 35 2.10 -4.72 -19.53
N ALA A 36 1.92 -5.10 -18.27
CA ALA A 36 2.99 -5.77 -17.54
C ALA A 36 3.36 -7.10 -18.22
N GLY A 37 4.64 -7.33 -18.45
CA GLY A 37 5.18 -8.50 -19.14
C GLY A 37 5.15 -9.75 -18.27
N ILE A 38 4.72 -10.88 -18.86
CA ILE A 38 4.75 -12.20 -18.22
C ILE A 38 6.19 -12.72 -18.25
N VAL A 39 6.77 -12.91 -17.07
CA VAL A 39 8.15 -13.40 -16.95
C VAL A 39 8.20 -14.91 -16.70
N CYS A 40 7.23 -15.42 -15.96
CA CYS A 40 7.31 -16.75 -15.35
C CYS A 40 6.34 -17.77 -15.97
N GLY A 41 5.74 -17.48 -17.13
CA GLY A 41 4.90 -18.40 -17.90
C GLY A 41 3.86 -19.14 -17.03
N SER A 42 4.14 -20.41 -16.74
CA SER A 42 3.29 -21.31 -15.94
C SER A 42 3.14 -20.96 -14.45
N CYS A 43 3.86 -19.94 -13.95
CA CYS A 43 3.69 -19.51 -12.55
C CYS A 43 2.52 -18.55 -12.38
N GLU A 44 1.94 -18.05 -13.45
CA GLU A 44 0.68 -17.30 -13.37
C GLU A 44 -0.51 -18.23 -13.53
N ASN A 45 -1.57 -17.96 -12.77
CA ASN A 45 -2.87 -18.58 -12.94
C ASN A 45 -3.98 -17.55 -12.70
N GLN A 46 -5.24 -18.00 -12.73
CA GLN A 46 -6.38 -17.10 -12.57
C GLN A 46 -6.38 -16.34 -11.23
N ASP A 47 -5.78 -16.91 -10.19
CA ASP A 47 -5.80 -16.36 -8.84
C ASP A 47 -4.51 -15.64 -8.45
N ARG A 48 -3.43 -15.79 -9.22
CA ARG A 48 -2.12 -15.27 -8.84
C ARG A 48 -1.33 -14.84 -10.07
N ILE A 49 -0.84 -13.61 -10.05
CA ILE A 49 0.04 -13.07 -11.10
C ILE A 49 1.23 -12.33 -10.49
N VAL A 50 2.38 -12.38 -11.16
CA VAL A 50 3.57 -11.57 -10.87
C VAL A 50 4.25 -11.18 -12.18
N ARG A 51 4.31 -9.87 -12.48
CA ARG A 51 4.72 -9.34 -13.79
C ARG A 51 5.73 -8.20 -13.66
N LEU A 52 6.46 -7.91 -14.73
CA LEU A 52 7.28 -6.71 -14.85
C LEU A 52 6.47 -5.60 -15.50
N GLN A 53 6.32 -4.46 -14.84
CA GLN A 53 5.65 -3.29 -15.38
C GLN A 53 6.67 -2.18 -15.61
N PRO A 54 6.72 -1.57 -16.80
CA PRO A 54 7.52 -0.37 -17.03
C PRO A 54 7.11 0.75 -16.07
N PHE A 55 8.09 1.42 -15.50
CA PHE A 55 7.93 2.60 -14.68
C PHE A 55 8.42 3.81 -15.48
N ASN A 56 7.46 4.50 -16.11
CA ASN A 56 7.72 5.81 -16.68
C ASN A 56 7.65 6.84 -15.54
N GLY A 57 8.74 6.98 -14.78
CA GLY A 57 8.91 8.19 -13.98
C GLY A 57 8.90 9.38 -14.93
N ASP A 58 8.12 10.43 -14.64
CA ASP A 58 8.18 11.66 -15.44
C ASP A 58 9.62 12.17 -15.45
N SER A 59 10.28 12.01 -16.59
CA SER A 59 11.67 12.40 -16.81
C SER A 59 11.89 13.88 -16.49
N HIS A 60 13.05 14.19 -15.90
CA HIS A 60 13.75 15.51 -15.87
C HIS A 60 13.78 16.39 -14.60
N GLN A 61 13.54 15.89 -13.38
CA GLN A 61 13.79 16.72 -12.18
C GLN A 61 14.31 15.93 -10.95
N ASP A 62 15.26 15.02 -11.16
CA ASP A 62 16.45 14.85 -10.33
C ASP A 62 17.25 13.69 -10.93
N GLY A 63 18.57 13.63 -10.74
CA GLY A 63 19.43 12.58 -11.31
C GLY A 63 19.21 11.15 -10.78
N LEU A 64 17.98 10.80 -10.40
CA LEU A 64 17.58 9.49 -9.89
C LEU A 64 17.68 8.46 -11.01
N ARG A 65 18.82 7.77 -10.99
CA ARG A 65 19.07 6.48 -11.63
C ARG A 65 17.85 5.57 -11.38
N GLY A 66 17.46 4.79 -12.38
CA GLY A 66 16.37 3.82 -12.25
C GLY A 66 16.51 2.85 -11.08
N PHE A 67 15.54 1.97 -10.91
CA PHE A 67 15.58 0.97 -9.85
C PHE A 67 16.88 0.15 -9.89
N THR A 68 17.33 -0.29 -8.72
CA THR A 68 18.53 -1.12 -8.56
C THR A 68 18.21 -2.56 -8.96
N HIS A 69 18.03 -2.74 -10.26
CA HIS A 69 17.71 -4.01 -10.92
C HIS A 69 18.72 -4.31 -12.04
N PRO A 70 18.99 -5.60 -12.33
CA PRO A 70 18.44 -6.78 -11.67
C PRO A 70 18.95 -6.94 -10.24
N PHE A 71 18.22 -7.72 -9.45
CA PHE A 71 18.50 -7.97 -8.04
C PHE A 71 18.31 -9.45 -7.75
N LEU A 72 19.22 -10.06 -6.99
CA LEU A 72 19.18 -11.48 -6.69
C LEU A 72 19.03 -11.72 -5.19
N LEU A 73 17.97 -12.43 -4.83
CA LEU A 73 17.77 -13.06 -3.54
C LEU A 73 17.29 -14.50 -3.77
N SER A 74 17.70 -15.41 -2.90
CA SER A 74 17.21 -16.78 -2.93
C SER A 74 15.70 -16.82 -2.60
N PRO A 75 14.97 -17.86 -3.02
CA PRO A 75 13.60 -18.08 -2.55
C PRO A 75 13.53 -18.08 -1.02
N GLU A 76 14.50 -18.66 -0.33
CA GLU A 76 14.57 -18.72 1.13
C GLU A 76 14.65 -17.31 1.74
N ASP A 77 15.54 -16.45 1.25
CA ASP A 77 15.64 -15.05 1.68
C ASP A 77 14.32 -14.30 1.45
N TRP A 78 13.68 -14.53 0.30
CA TRP A 78 12.36 -13.96 0.03
C TRP A 78 11.31 -14.44 1.02
N LYS A 79 11.30 -15.73 1.40
CA LYS A 79 10.38 -16.23 2.44
C LYS A 79 10.57 -15.50 3.76
N HIS A 80 11.82 -15.30 4.19
CA HIS A 80 12.12 -14.55 5.40
C HIS A 80 11.61 -13.11 5.34
N ILE A 81 11.89 -12.41 4.22
CA ILE A 81 11.39 -11.04 4.01
C ILE A 81 9.86 -11.03 4.04
N LEU A 82 9.18 -11.90 3.29
CA LEU A 82 7.71 -11.91 3.20
C LEU A 82 7.05 -12.22 4.54
N LYS A 83 7.63 -13.11 5.36
CA LYS A 83 7.16 -13.43 6.73
C LYS A 83 7.26 -12.27 7.70
N SER A 84 8.21 -11.37 7.47
CA SER A 84 8.42 -10.19 8.33
C SER A 84 7.38 -9.08 8.11
N ILE A 85 6.55 -9.17 7.06
CA ILE A 85 5.66 -8.08 6.66
C ILE A 85 4.36 -8.18 7.42
N ARG A 86 4.04 -7.10 8.14
CA ARG A 86 2.86 -7.01 8.98
C ARG A 86 1.96 -5.88 8.54
N VAL A 87 0.65 -6.11 8.66
CA VAL A 87 -0.40 -5.14 8.35
C VAL A 87 -1.32 -5.07 9.55
N GLN A 88 -1.83 -3.87 9.81
CA GLN A 88 -2.83 -3.63 10.83
C GLN A 88 -4.12 -3.17 10.15
N SER A 89 -5.21 -3.91 10.33
CA SER A 89 -6.50 -3.46 9.80
C SER A 89 -6.95 -2.19 10.51
N ARG A 90 -7.61 -1.30 9.78
CA ARG A 90 -8.24 -0.11 10.30
C ARG A 90 -9.74 -0.27 10.15
N ASN A 91 -10.40 -0.51 11.28
CA ASN A 91 -11.84 -0.61 11.32
C ASN A 91 -12.40 0.77 11.64
N GLU A 92 -13.19 1.32 10.72
CA GLU A 92 -13.99 2.51 10.98
C GLU A 92 -15.07 2.17 12.00
N VAL A 93 -14.96 2.75 13.20
CA VAL A 93 -15.97 2.59 14.24
C VAL A 93 -16.51 3.97 14.56
N PHE A 94 -17.41 4.44 13.68
CA PHE A 94 -18.23 5.64 13.79
C PHE A 94 -17.48 7.00 13.69
N LEU A 95 -18.14 7.97 13.04
CA LEU A 95 -17.82 9.41 12.90
C LEU A 95 -16.44 9.85 13.48
N PHE A 96 -15.39 9.78 12.66
CA PHE A 96 -14.00 10.20 12.94
C PHE A 96 -13.15 9.32 13.88
N PHE A 97 -13.65 8.21 14.43
CA PHE A 97 -12.85 7.27 15.21
C PHE A 97 -12.52 6.00 14.42
N THR A 98 -11.23 5.76 14.25
CA THR A 98 -10.72 4.52 13.64
C THR A 98 -10.10 3.65 14.72
N THR A 99 -10.62 2.44 14.89
CA THR A 99 -9.99 1.45 15.76
C THR A 99 -8.98 0.65 14.96
N LYS A 100 -7.79 0.49 15.52
CA LYS A 100 -6.75 -0.36 14.95
C LYS A 100 -7.03 -1.80 15.36
N GLY A 101 -7.14 -2.68 14.39
CA GLY A 101 -7.25 -4.12 14.60
C GLY A 101 -5.93 -4.73 15.08
N PRO A 102 -5.89 -6.07 15.23
CA PRO A 102 -4.64 -6.77 15.52
C PRO A 102 -3.64 -6.59 14.37
N VAL A 103 -2.35 -6.65 14.71
CA VAL A 103 -1.27 -6.71 13.72
C VAL A 103 -1.16 -8.14 13.23
N GLU A 104 -1.34 -8.35 11.93
CA GLU A 104 -1.37 -9.67 11.30
C GLU A 104 -0.29 -9.81 10.22
N PRO A 105 0.12 -11.04 9.85
CA PRO A 105 0.90 -11.28 8.64
C PRO A 105 0.20 -10.73 7.40
N ALA A 106 0.95 -10.04 6.55
CA ALA A 106 0.44 -9.55 5.26
C ALA A 106 0.06 -10.70 4.31
N PHE A 107 0.84 -11.78 4.33
CA PHE A 107 0.68 -12.90 3.42
C PHE A 107 0.48 -14.20 4.20
N THR A 108 -0.27 -15.13 3.63
CA THR A 108 -0.39 -16.52 4.09
C THR A 108 0.82 -17.34 3.68
N GLU A 109 1.07 -18.48 4.32
CA GLU A 109 2.20 -19.37 3.98
C GLU A 109 2.15 -19.81 2.50
N ASP A 110 0.97 -20.14 1.97
CA ASP A 110 0.80 -20.50 0.56
C ASP A 110 1.12 -19.33 -0.40
N GLU A 111 0.82 -18.10 0.00
CA GLU A 111 1.19 -16.90 -0.76
C GLU A 111 2.69 -16.63 -0.67
N ILE A 112 3.29 -16.84 0.51
CA ILE A 112 4.74 -16.69 0.74
C ILE A 112 5.52 -17.69 -0.11
N ASP A 113 5.11 -18.96 -0.15
CA ASP A 113 5.76 -20.00 -0.95
C ASP A 113 5.70 -19.67 -2.45
N TYR A 114 4.54 -19.21 -2.91
CA TYR A 114 4.36 -18.79 -4.30
C TYR A 114 5.20 -17.55 -4.66
N LEU A 115 5.09 -16.49 -3.84
CA LEU A 115 5.75 -15.22 -4.09
C LEU A 115 7.27 -15.39 -4.00
N SER A 116 7.79 -16.10 -3.01
CA SER A 116 9.24 -16.28 -2.85
C SER A 116 9.91 -16.91 -4.07
N ALA A 117 9.36 -18.01 -4.58
CA ALA A 117 9.86 -18.67 -5.77
C ALA A 117 9.71 -17.79 -7.03
N THR A 118 8.65 -17.01 -7.12
CA THR A 118 8.34 -16.20 -8.31
C THR A 118 9.14 -14.90 -8.33
N LEU A 119 9.19 -14.17 -7.21
CA LEU A 119 9.95 -12.93 -7.05
C LEU A 119 11.45 -13.15 -7.29
N SER A 120 12.03 -14.25 -6.78
CA SER A 120 13.43 -14.60 -7.04
C SER A 120 13.75 -14.65 -8.55
N ARG A 121 12.85 -15.25 -9.35
CA ARG A 121 13.00 -15.36 -10.81
C ARG A 121 12.71 -14.07 -11.56
N VAL A 122 11.72 -13.30 -11.10
CA VAL A 122 11.30 -12.06 -11.76
C VAL A 122 12.33 -10.95 -11.53
N PHE A 123 12.84 -10.78 -10.30
CA PHE A 123 13.86 -9.77 -10.00
C PHE A 123 15.21 -10.04 -10.67
N ALA A 124 15.53 -11.30 -10.97
CA ALA A 124 16.71 -11.65 -11.75
C ALA A 124 16.63 -11.15 -13.22
N GLN A 125 15.43 -10.84 -13.71
CA GLN A 125 15.17 -10.40 -15.08
C GLN A 125 14.70 -8.93 -15.18
N ALA A 126 14.33 -8.31 -14.06
CA ALA A 126 13.86 -6.94 -14.01
C ALA A 126 14.91 -5.95 -14.55
N ARG A 127 14.47 -5.02 -15.39
CA ARG A 127 15.30 -3.91 -15.87
C ARG A 127 15.24 -2.71 -14.91
N PRO A 128 16.22 -1.79 -14.94
CA PRO A 128 16.22 -0.61 -14.09
C PRO A 128 14.99 0.32 -14.27
N ASP A 129 14.31 0.25 -15.42
CA ASP A 129 13.09 0.98 -15.75
C ASP A 129 11.82 0.20 -15.42
N GLU A 130 11.91 -0.94 -14.73
CA GLU A 130 10.78 -1.82 -14.46
C GLU A 130 10.61 -2.06 -12.96
N ARG A 131 9.35 -2.15 -12.54
CA ARG A 131 8.97 -2.63 -11.20
C ARG A 131 8.27 -3.97 -11.32
N VAL A 132 8.32 -4.74 -10.24
CA VAL A 132 7.56 -5.99 -10.15
C VAL A 132 6.17 -5.67 -9.60
N VAL A 133 5.11 -6.14 -10.24
CA VAL A 133 3.73 -6.00 -9.74
C VAL A 133 3.12 -7.37 -9.48
N PHE A 134 2.21 -7.45 -8.52
CA PHE A 134 1.54 -8.69 -8.16
C PHE A 134 0.06 -8.47 -7.86
N ALA A 135 -0.74 -9.51 -8.12
CA ALA A 135 -2.11 -9.61 -7.63
C ALA A 135 -2.38 -11.05 -7.17
N LEU A 136 -3.01 -11.16 -6.01
CA LEU A 136 -3.40 -12.41 -5.35
C LEU A 136 -4.90 -12.38 -5.06
N SER A 137 -5.59 -13.47 -5.38
CA SER A 137 -7.02 -13.69 -5.13
C SER A 137 -7.20 -14.85 -4.17
N ARG A 138 -8.08 -14.64 -3.19
CA ARG A 138 -8.52 -15.66 -2.24
C ARG A 138 -10.04 -15.73 -2.25
N HIS A 139 -10.58 -16.85 -2.72
CA HIS A 139 -12.02 -17.09 -2.64
C HIS A 139 -12.43 -17.33 -1.18
N ARG A 140 -13.38 -16.55 -0.68
CA ARG A 140 -14.00 -16.71 0.66
C ARG A 140 -15.32 -17.46 0.57
N SER A 141 -16.09 -17.20 -0.48
CA SER A 141 -17.33 -17.90 -0.84
C SER A 141 -17.51 -17.84 -2.37
N SER A 142 -18.63 -18.35 -2.89
CA SER A 142 -18.93 -18.32 -4.33
C SER A 142 -18.90 -16.91 -4.93
N ASP A 143 -19.37 -15.92 -4.17
CA ASP A 143 -19.56 -14.54 -4.67
C ASP A 143 -18.58 -13.53 -4.06
N LEU A 144 -17.73 -13.96 -3.11
CA LEU A 144 -16.82 -13.08 -2.39
C LEU A 144 -15.37 -13.54 -2.55
N THR A 145 -14.57 -12.67 -3.15
CA THR A 145 -13.12 -12.87 -3.31
C THR A 145 -12.38 -11.73 -2.61
N GLU A 146 -11.39 -12.06 -1.79
CA GLU A 146 -10.45 -11.08 -1.27
C GLU A 146 -9.29 -10.93 -2.25
N ILE A 147 -8.95 -9.69 -2.59
CA ILE A 147 -7.85 -9.37 -3.51
C ILE A 147 -6.79 -8.56 -2.78
N THR A 148 -5.54 -9.00 -2.92
CA THR A 148 -4.36 -8.27 -2.46
C THR A 148 -3.49 -7.93 -3.68
N THR A 149 -3.20 -6.66 -3.90
CA THR A 149 -2.38 -6.20 -5.02
C THR A 149 -1.32 -5.22 -4.58
N GLY A 150 -0.23 -5.15 -5.34
CA GLY A 150 0.85 -4.25 -5.02
C GLY A 150 2.01 -4.35 -6.00
N GLY A 151 3.13 -3.77 -5.60
CA GLY A 151 4.35 -3.81 -6.36
C GLY A 151 5.60 -3.73 -5.49
N TRP A 152 6.70 -4.13 -6.09
CA TRP A 152 8.00 -4.20 -5.49
C TRP A 152 9.04 -3.56 -6.39
N PHE A 153 10.00 -2.90 -5.77
CA PHE A 153 11.17 -2.36 -6.46
C PHE A 153 12.32 -2.22 -5.46
N VAL A 154 13.55 -2.12 -5.96
CA VAL A 154 14.74 -1.87 -5.12
C VAL A 154 15.28 -0.49 -5.46
N ASN A 155 15.54 0.31 -4.45
CA ASN A 155 16.19 1.61 -4.61
C ASN A 155 17.40 1.68 -3.66
N GLY A 156 18.59 1.82 -4.24
CA GLY A 156 19.84 1.81 -3.50
C GLY A 156 20.02 0.49 -2.73
N SER A 157 20.05 0.56 -1.41
CA SER A 157 20.22 -0.60 -0.52
C SER A 157 18.92 -1.15 0.08
N SER A 158 17.78 -0.59 -0.30
CA SER A 158 16.49 -0.93 0.31
C SER A 158 15.53 -1.55 -0.70
N LEU A 159 14.82 -2.58 -0.24
CA LEU A 159 13.70 -3.17 -0.97
C LEU A 159 12.42 -2.46 -0.55
N HIS A 160 11.59 -2.07 -1.51
CA HIS A 160 10.33 -1.38 -1.26
C HIS A 160 9.15 -2.26 -1.64
N LEU A 161 8.14 -2.29 -0.77
CA LEU A 161 6.81 -2.85 -1.04
C LEU A 161 5.80 -1.71 -1.07
N VAL A 162 5.04 -1.61 -2.15
CA VAL A 162 3.79 -0.85 -2.21
C VAL A 162 2.65 -1.85 -2.14
N LEU A 163 1.82 -1.73 -1.11
CA LEU A 163 0.56 -2.46 -1.01
C LEU A 163 -0.53 -1.52 -1.51
N ALA A 164 -1.12 -1.80 -2.67
CA ALA A 164 -2.15 -0.95 -3.26
C ALA A 164 -3.53 -1.32 -2.74
N ASN A 165 -3.81 -2.62 -2.61
CA ASN A 165 -5.03 -3.13 -2.00
C ASN A 165 -4.66 -4.32 -1.10
N TYR A 166 -5.22 -4.38 0.11
CA TYR A 166 -4.99 -5.47 1.06
C TYR A 166 -6.29 -6.16 1.41
N ARG A 167 -6.39 -7.48 1.14
CA ARG A 167 -7.57 -8.32 1.42
C ARG A 167 -8.89 -7.63 1.05
N TYR A 168 -8.89 -6.93 -0.08
CA TYR A 168 -10.02 -6.11 -0.51
C TYR A 168 -11.14 -7.01 -1.02
N ALA A 169 -12.30 -6.96 -0.37
CA ALA A 169 -13.48 -7.72 -0.73
C ALA A 169 -14.05 -7.28 -2.09
N VAL A 170 -14.09 -8.20 -3.05
CA VAL A 170 -14.62 -8.01 -4.39
C VAL A 170 -15.71 -9.04 -4.70
N THR A 171 -16.85 -8.53 -5.14
CA THR A 171 -17.99 -9.33 -5.63
C THR A 171 -18.24 -9.13 -7.13
N MET A 172 -17.74 -8.02 -7.72
CA MET A 172 -17.95 -7.69 -9.12
C MET A 172 -16.75 -8.14 -9.98
N PRO A 173 -16.94 -8.97 -11.03
CA PRO A 173 -15.85 -9.44 -11.89
C PRO A 173 -15.09 -8.31 -12.59
N THR A 174 -15.76 -7.21 -12.92
CA THR A 174 -15.15 -6.03 -13.56
C THR A 174 -14.08 -5.37 -12.67
N VAL A 175 -14.30 -5.34 -11.36
CA VAL A 175 -13.31 -4.81 -10.40
C VAL A 175 -12.10 -5.73 -10.32
N ARG A 176 -12.31 -7.05 -10.30
CA ARG A 176 -11.20 -8.03 -10.36
C ARG A 176 -10.39 -7.85 -11.64
N ALA A 177 -11.05 -7.75 -12.81
CA ALA A 177 -10.37 -7.57 -14.09
C ALA A 177 -9.51 -6.30 -14.12
N LEU A 178 -10.03 -5.18 -13.59
CA LEU A 178 -9.28 -3.94 -13.46
C LEU A 178 -8.02 -4.11 -12.60
N LEU A 179 -8.14 -4.75 -11.43
CA LEU A 179 -7.00 -4.99 -10.52
C LEU A 179 -5.97 -5.97 -11.10
N TRP A 180 -6.37 -6.87 -12.00
CA TRP A 180 -5.43 -7.74 -12.74
C TRP A 180 -4.69 -6.98 -13.85
N GLN A 181 -5.33 -5.99 -14.45
CA GLN A 181 -4.74 -5.16 -15.50
C GLN A 181 -3.81 -4.10 -14.92
N ASP A 182 -4.19 -3.49 -13.80
CA ASP A 182 -3.42 -2.48 -13.09
C ASP A 182 -3.36 -2.80 -11.58
N PRO A 183 -2.43 -3.69 -11.15
CA PRO A 183 -2.33 -4.09 -9.75
C PRO A 183 -1.96 -2.96 -8.78
N LEU A 184 -1.47 -1.83 -9.29
CA LEU A 184 -1.15 -0.66 -8.48
C LEU A 184 -2.30 0.36 -8.41
N TRP A 185 -3.40 0.11 -9.13
CA TRP A 185 -4.59 0.92 -9.01
C TRP A 185 -5.22 0.74 -7.62
N THR A 186 -5.44 1.86 -6.93
CA THR A 186 -5.97 1.86 -5.56
C THR A 186 -7.47 2.10 -5.59
N LYS A 187 -8.25 1.14 -5.10
CA LYS A 187 -9.68 1.34 -4.90
C LYS A 187 -10.01 1.91 -3.52
N ALA A 188 -9.11 1.73 -2.56
CA ALA A 188 -9.41 1.94 -1.14
C ALA A 188 -8.44 2.93 -0.48
N GLY A 189 -9.02 3.99 0.09
CA GLY A 189 -8.46 4.69 1.26
C GLY A 189 -8.45 3.77 2.50
N PRO A 190 -7.95 4.24 3.65
CA PRO A 190 -7.04 3.49 4.53
C PRO A 190 -7.76 2.52 5.47
N PHE A 191 -8.31 1.42 4.95
CA PHE A 191 -8.81 0.33 5.81
C PHE A 191 -7.68 -0.54 6.40
N TYR A 192 -6.42 -0.15 6.21
CA TYR A 192 -5.26 -0.79 6.80
C TYR A 192 -4.06 0.18 6.86
N ASP A 193 -3.15 -0.10 7.79
CA ASP A 193 -1.83 0.51 7.89
C ASP A 193 -0.75 -0.58 7.72
N LEU A 194 0.36 -0.26 7.07
CA LEU A 194 1.57 -1.08 7.15
C LEU A 194 2.14 -0.96 8.57
N ALA A 195 2.43 -2.09 9.22
CA ALA A 195 3.00 -2.14 10.56
C ALA A 195 4.50 -2.48 10.46
N PRO A 196 5.40 -1.49 10.40
CA PRO A 196 6.83 -1.74 10.20
C PRO A 196 7.42 -2.51 11.40
N GLY A 197 8.15 -3.58 11.11
CA GLY A 197 8.97 -4.30 12.09
C GLY A 197 10.41 -3.76 12.18
N GLU A 198 11.30 -4.55 12.78
CA GLU A 198 12.72 -4.24 12.78
C GLU A 198 13.27 -4.13 11.36
N HIS A 199 14.17 -3.17 11.13
CA HIS A 199 14.76 -2.89 9.81
C HIS A 199 13.76 -2.51 8.72
N GLN A 200 12.55 -2.09 9.09
CA GLN A 200 11.52 -1.60 8.18
C GLN A 200 11.06 -0.20 8.56
N THR A 201 10.74 0.61 7.56
CA THR A 201 10.20 1.96 7.76
C THR A 201 9.15 2.25 6.70
N VAL A 202 8.03 2.84 7.09
CA VAL A 202 7.05 3.34 6.12
C VAL A 202 7.57 4.66 5.56
N VAL A 203 7.67 4.75 4.24
CA VAL A 203 8.09 5.92 3.48
C VAL A 203 6.91 6.38 2.64
N GLU A 204 6.43 7.57 2.93
CA GLU A 204 5.50 8.26 2.04
C GLU A 204 6.28 8.76 0.82
N GLU A 205 5.81 8.44 -0.37
CA GLU A 205 6.40 9.02 -1.59
C GLU A 205 6.04 10.51 -1.58
N GLU A 206 6.99 11.40 -1.23
CA GLU A 206 6.73 12.84 -1.22
C GLU A 206 6.18 13.24 -2.60
N GLY A 207 4.93 13.70 -2.60
CA GLY A 207 4.22 14.07 -3.81
C GLY A 207 5.04 15.12 -4.56
N SER A 208 5.36 14.84 -5.83
CA SER A 208 5.83 15.87 -6.74
C SER A 208 4.86 17.07 -6.64
N PRO A 209 5.34 18.32 -6.59
CA PRO A 209 4.48 19.50 -6.47
C PRO A 209 3.45 19.66 -7.62
N ARG A 210 3.53 18.81 -8.66
CA ARG A 210 2.52 18.69 -9.73
C ARG A 210 1.42 17.64 -9.47
N ARG A 211 1.54 16.76 -8.47
CA ARG A 211 0.54 15.72 -8.12
C ARG A 211 -0.41 16.18 -7.02
N LEU A 212 -1.01 17.36 -7.18
CA LEU A 212 -1.95 17.94 -6.19
C LEU A 212 -3.28 17.15 -6.03
N PHE A 213 -3.50 16.07 -6.79
CA PHE A 213 -4.78 15.35 -6.87
C PHE A 213 -4.67 13.82 -6.82
N SER A 214 -3.54 13.24 -6.42
CA SER A 214 -3.44 11.77 -6.27
C SER A 214 -2.78 11.43 -4.94
N PRO A 215 -3.43 10.61 -4.08
CA PRO A 215 -2.82 10.16 -2.85
C PRO A 215 -1.57 9.34 -3.18
N SER A 216 -0.43 9.75 -2.63
CA SER A 216 0.81 8.97 -2.70
C SER A 216 0.63 7.67 -1.92
N LEU A 217 0.87 6.53 -2.58
CA LEU A 217 0.83 5.25 -1.90
C LEU A 217 2.03 5.14 -0.94
N PRO A 218 1.82 4.89 0.36
CA PRO A 218 2.94 4.62 1.25
C PRO A 218 3.65 3.34 0.80
N SER A 219 4.98 3.38 0.83
CA SER A 219 5.81 2.20 0.58
C SER A 219 6.46 1.75 1.89
N LEU A 220 6.55 0.44 2.12
CA LEU A 220 7.38 -0.13 3.17
C LEU A 220 8.81 -0.26 2.63
N SER A 221 9.73 0.55 3.13
CA SER A 221 11.16 0.39 2.87
C SER A 221 11.75 -0.64 3.83
N ILE A 222 12.45 -1.62 3.30
CA ILE A 222 13.00 -2.77 4.01
C ILE A 222 14.51 -2.79 3.80
N ALA A 223 15.26 -2.62 4.88
CA ALA A 223 16.70 -2.82 4.90
C ALA A 223 17.02 -4.33 4.93
N TYR A 224 16.75 -4.99 3.80
CA TYR A 224 16.69 -6.46 3.69
C TYR A 224 17.99 -7.16 4.09
N LYS A 225 19.17 -6.55 3.85
CA LYS A 225 20.44 -7.14 4.26
C LYS A 225 20.54 -7.26 5.78
N GLN A 226 20.17 -6.21 6.50
CA GLN A 226 20.16 -6.20 7.96
C GLN A 226 19.10 -7.16 8.50
N LEU A 227 17.92 -7.18 7.89
CA LEU A 227 16.84 -8.10 8.25
C LEU A 227 17.28 -9.57 8.12
N LEU A 228 17.95 -9.94 7.03
CA LEU A 228 18.46 -11.30 6.82
C LEU A 228 19.65 -11.63 7.72
N LEU A 229 20.50 -10.64 8.05
CA LEU A 229 21.64 -10.83 8.96
C LEU A 229 21.21 -11.00 10.43
N GLY A 230 20.15 -10.32 10.88
CA GLY A 230 19.62 -10.43 12.24
C GLY A 230 19.07 -11.83 12.56
N GLU A 231 18.46 -12.49 11.58
CA GLU A 231 17.90 -13.85 11.72
C GLU A 231 18.99 -14.93 11.80
N LEU A 232 20.18 -14.70 11.22
CA LEU A 232 21.33 -15.61 11.34
C LEU A 232 21.87 -15.68 12.78
N ALA A 233 21.45 -14.76 13.66
CA ALA A 233 21.81 -14.71 15.08
C ALA A 233 20.59 -14.97 15.97
N PRO A 234 19.96 -16.16 15.90
CA PRO A 234 20.28 -17.18 16.90
C PRO A 234 20.03 -18.63 16.41
N GLN A 235 21.00 -19.25 15.72
CA GLN A 235 20.94 -20.69 15.40
C GLN A 235 22.18 -21.47 15.90
N LEU A 236 23.04 -20.84 16.72
CA LEU A 236 24.25 -21.47 17.27
C LEU A 236 24.14 -21.94 18.73
N THR A 237 23.00 -21.83 19.40
CA THR A 237 22.85 -22.27 20.79
C THR A 237 22.29 -23.69 20.88
N GLY A 238 23.14 -24.65 20.50
CA GLY A 238 22.88 -26.08 20.60
C GLY A 238 23.98 -26.87 21.28
N ARG A 239 24.62 -26.33 22.33
CA ARG A 239 25.42 -27.15 23.26
C ARG A 239 25.10 -26.80 24.71
N LYS A 240 24.35 -27.69 25.34
CA LYS A 240 24.09 -27.77 26.78
C LYS A 240 25.37 -27.53 27.58
N TYR A 241 25.35 -26.51 28.44
CA TYR A 241 25.94 -26.60 29.77
C TYR A 241 24.97 -25.97 30.77
N ALA A 242 24.76 -26.70 31.87
CA ALA A 242 23.83 -26.41 32.92
C ALA A 242 24.27 -25.19 33.77
N ALA A 243 23.25 -24.55 34.35
CA ALA A 243 23.22 -23.45 35.33
C ALA A 243 24.01 -23.78 36.65
N PRO A 244 24.14 -22.90 37.68
CA PRO A 244 23.26 -21.75 38.00
C PRO A 244 23.90 -20.49 38.66
N GLY A 245 23.16 -19.38 38.60
CA GLY A 245 23.43 -18.14 39.35
C GLY A 245 22.28 -17.15 39.20
N GLN A 246 21.90 -16.49 40.29
CA GLN A 246 20.56 -16.01 40.63
C GLN A 246 20.48 -14.46 40.75
N LEU A 247 19.25 -13.91 40.77
CA LEU A 247 18.81 -12.53 41.13
C LEU A 247 19.09 -11.42 40.09
N SER A 248 18.21 -10.49 39.70
CA SER A 248 16.88 -9.98 40.14
C SER A 248 16.25 -9.15 38.99
N PRO A 249 14.93 -8.83 39.02
CA PRO A 249 14.25 -8.01 38.00
C PRO A 249 14.26 -6.50 38.31
N PRO A 250 14.17 -5.61 37.30
CA PRO A 250 13.71 -4.24 37.49
C PRO A 250 12.32 -4.00 36.84
N PRO A 251 11.65 -2.89 37.22
CA PRO A 251 10.20 -2.83 37.39
C PRO A 251 9.43 -2.31 36.16
N ASP A 252 8.14 -2.61 36.20
CA ASP A 252 7.01 -1.91 35.57
C ASP A 252 7.36 -0.74 34.63
N GLN A 253 7.24 -1.01 33.33
CA GLN A 253 6.88 0.01 32.37
C GLN A 253 5.37 -0.08 32.12
N THR A 254 4.66 0.79 32.82
CA THR A 254 3.31 1.27 32.49
C THR A 254 3.18 1.47 30.98
N SER A 255 2.45 0.57 30.33
CA SER A 255 1.84 0.84 29.03
C SER A 255 0.80 1.96 29.21
N PRO A 256 0.88 3.07 28.48
CA PRO A 256 -0.25 3.98 28.38
C PRO A 256 -1.28 3.36 27.42
N ALA A 257 -2.56 3.59 27.72
CA ALA A 257 -3.73 3.25 26.91
C ALA A 257 -4.38 1.87 27.12
N SER A 258 -4.75 1.57 28.37
CA SER A 258 -6.12 1.11 28.63
C SER A 258 -6.84 2.18 29.43
N LEU A 259 -7.47 3.15 28.75
CA LEU A 259 -8.33 4.12 29.43
C LEU A 259 -9.30 3.37 30.33
N SER A 260 -9.36 3.77 31.60
CA SER A 260 -10.17 3.11 32.62
C SER A 260 -11.67 3.24 32.27
N ILE A 261 -12.51 2.40 32.85
CA ILE A 261 -13.95 2.38 32.56
C ILE A 261 -14.57 3.75 32.84
N GLU A 262 -14.13 4.35 33.93
CA GLU A 262 -14.56 5.65 34.41
C GLU A 262 -14.23 6.73 33.38
N GLU A 263 -13.04 6.69 32.79
CA GLU A 263 -12.61 7.61 31.73
C GLU A 263 -13.46 7.45 30.46
N ARG A 264 -13.82 6.20 30.10
CA ARG A 264 -14.70 5.92 28.95
C ARG A 264 -16.13 6.41 29.18
N LEU A 265 -16.66 6.25 30.39
CA LEU A 265 -17.98 6.76 30.76
C LEU A 265 -18.01 8.29 30.77
N GLN A 266 -16.96 8.93 31.29
CA GLN A 266 -16.83 10.39 31.27
C GLN A 266 -16.74 10.95 29.85
N MET A 267 -16.01 10.27 28.95
CA MET A 267 -15.95 10.66 27.54
C MET A 267 -17.31 10.54 26.85
N LEU A 268 -18.07 9.46 27.10
CA LEU A 268 -19.43 9.30 26.57
C LEU A 268 -20.38 10.41 27.03
N THR A 269 -20.32 10.80 28.31
CA THR A 269 -21.13 11.92 28.81
C THR A 269 -20.76 13.22 28.11
N ARG A 270 -19.46 13.50 27.92
CA ARG A 270 -18.99 14.70 27.22
C ARG A 270 -19.48 14.77 25.77
N LEU A 271 -19.45 13.64 25.05
CA LEU A 271 -19.93 13.59 23.66
C LEU A 271 -21.43 13.86 23.54
N LYS A 272 -22.22 13.35 24.50
CA LYS A 272 -23.66 13.60 24.60
C LYS A 272 -23.95 15.07 24.87
N ASP A 273 -23.22 15.67 25.81
CA ASP A 273 -23.38 17.08 26.18
C ASP A 273 -22.96 18.02 25.04
N GLN A 274 -22.03 17.59 24.19
CA GLN A 274 -21.64 18.30 22.97
C GLN A 274 -22.59 18.08 21.78
N GLY A 275 -23.65 17.27 21.95
CA GLY A 275 -24.61 16.95 20.88
C GLY A 275 -24.01 16.10 19.74
N LEU A 276 -22.85 15.47 19.96
CA LEU A 276 -22.18 14.63 18.97
C LEU A 276 -22.77 13.21 18.89
N ILE A 277 -23.55 12.83 19.90
CA ILE A 277 -24.29 11.57 19.94
C ILE A 277 -25.71 11.83 20.48
N THR A 278 -26.65 11.00 20.05
CA THR A 278 -28.03 11.06 20.51
C THR A 278 -28.22 10.40 21.88
N GLU A 279 -29.29 10.75 22.60
CA GLU A 279 -29.63 10.14 23.90
C GLU A 279 -29.89 8.62 23.80
N GLU A 280 -30.32 8.13 22.63
CA GLU A 280 -30.49 6.70 22.39
C GLU A 280 -29.15 5.98 22.26
N GLU A 281 -28.22 6.55 21.48
CA GLU A 281 -26.86 6.03 21.33
C GLU A 281 -26.09 6.02 22.65
N TYR A 282 -26.22 7.08 23.44
CA TYR A 282 -25.61 7.16 24.78
C TYR A 282 -26.11 6.04 25.70
N ARG A 283 -27.42 5.79 25.74
CA ARG A 283 -28.01 4.74 26.60
C ARG A 283 -27.56 3.34 26.18
N ASN A 284 -27.55 3.06 24.88
CA ASN A 284 -27.13 1.76 24.36
C ASN A 284 -25.63 1.51 24.63
N LYS A 285 -24.78 2.53 24.47
CA LYS A 285 -23.33 2.42 24.70
C LYS A 285 -22.96 2.35 26.18
N LYS A 286 -23.65 3.11 27.04
CA LYS A 286 -23.48 2.98 28.50
C LYS A 286 -23.80 1.57 28.97
N LYS A 287 -24.87 0.96 28.45
CA LYS A 287 -25.23 -0.43 28.75
C LYS A 287 -24.16 -1.40 28.25
N GLN A 288 -23.72 -1.27 27.00
CA GLN A 288 -22.68 -2.13 26.42
C GLN A 288 -21.34 -2.07 27.18
N LEU A 289 -20.95 -0.89 27.69
CA LEU A 289 -19.75 -0.74 28.51
C LEU A 289 -19.87 -1.36 29.90
N LEU A 290 -21.05 -1.34 30.51
CA LEU A 290 -21.32 -1.98 31.79
C LEU A 290 -21.42 -3.51 31.65
N ASP A 291 -21.95 -4.01 30.54
CA ASP A 291 -22.07 -5.44 30.26
C ASP A 291 -20.71 -6.10 29.90
N GLN A 292 -19.68 -5.31 29.57
CA GLN A 292 -18.32 -5.79 29.27
C GLN A 292 -17.47 -6.01 30.55
N PHE A 293 -18.03 -5.74 31.73
CA PHE A 293 -17.43 -5.94 33.05
C PHE A 293 -18.28 -6.88 33.91
#